data_AF-A0A849WK26-F1
#
_entry.id   AF-A0A849WK26-F1
#
_cell.length_a   1.000
_cell.length_b   1.000
_cell.length_c   1.000
_cell.angle_alpha   90.00
_cell.angle_beta   90.00
_cell.angle_gamma   90.00
#
_symmetry.space_group_name_H-M   'P 1'
#
loop_
_entity.id
_entity.type
_entity.pdbx_description
1 polymer ?
#
loop_
_entity_poly.entity_id
_entity_poly.type
_entity_poly.pdbx_seq_one_letter_code
_entity_poly.pdbx_strand_id
1 'polypeptide(L)'
;MSKVLLVYDDFAELSNLDSALKKVGFDVIALTNEYTIKDQVVTFNPDVIVICGDSSRVSTLSVGKKLKEMSRWQGKSILVFPPTYKIPPDDLLKIRMDMMLETRISLTKMIQVIAKYAGQDENLVVDRLVKPFSNEKADISSSKSEPVKLGDDDNKIQIIQGKENKKEDPFQELIKELSGADKEIEIVKDKNKLNKETVEIKSAESAQERLRNEVEAHSQKMAEKLKKYSEILTESSLYPESTLKKVATKAEFKKLMKDWNKDELKDQDGLRKEFVKALFKK
;
A
#
# COMPACT_ATOMS: atom_id res chain seq x y z
N MET A 1 23.59 -8.13 -15.90
CA MET A 1 22.34 -7.69 -15.24
C MET A 1 22.75 -6.81 -14.09
N SER A 2 22.17 -5.62 -13.97
CA SER A 2 22.53 -4.69 -12.90
C SER A 2 21.96 -5.18 -11.58
N LYS A 3 22.75 -5.09 -10.52
CA LYS A 3 22.43 -5.59 -9.18
C LYS A 3 21.90 -4.47 -8.30
N VAL A 4 20.72 -4.66 -7.72
CA VAL A 4 20.05 -3.66 -6.89
C VAL A 4 19.80 -4.23 -5.50
N LEU A 5 20.25 -3.51 -4.47
CA LEU A 5 19.95 -3.83 -3.09
C LEU A 5 18.87 -2.87 -2.59
N LEU A 6 17.74 -3.41 -2.16
CA LEU A 6 16.65 -2.65 -1.56
C LEU A 6 16.70 -2.82 -0.05
N VAL A 7 16.66 -1.71 0.68
CA VAL A 7 16.57 -1.68 2.14
C VAL A 7 15.36 -0.86 2.51
N TYR A 8 14.29 -1.51 2.96
CA TYR A 8 13.01 -0.88 3.29
C TYR A 8 12.53 -1.32 4.66
N ASP A 9 11.98 -0.40 5.46
CA ASP A 9 11.27 -0.78 6.69
C ASP A 9 9.87 -1.32 6.40
N ASP A 10 9.17 -0.72 5.43
CA ASP A 10 7.84 -1.15 5.02
C ASP A 10 7.93 -2.34 4.04
N PHE A 11 7.39 -3.48 4.47
CA PHE A 11 7.34 -4.70 3.67
C PHE A 11 6.45 -4.56 2.43
N ALA A 12 5.37 -3.78 2.49
CA ALA A 12 4.45 -3.62 1.37
C ALA A 12 5.13 -2.88 0.20
N GLU A 13 5.80 -1.76 0.48
CA GLU A 13 6.58 -1.03 -0.52
C GLU A 13 7.73 -1.86 -1.07
N LEU A 14 8.45 -2.57 -0.18
CA LEU A 14 9.54 -3.46 -0.55
C LEU A 14 9.10 -4.55 -1.53
N SER A 15 8.01 -5.26 -1.22
CA SER A 15 7.51 -6.36 -2.04
C SER A 15 7.04 -5.90 -3.42
N ASN A 16 6.38 -4.74 -3.48
CA ASN A 16 5.96 -4.12 -4.73
C ASN A 16 7.15 -3.72 -5.61
N LEU A 17 8.17 -3.08 -5.02
CA LEU A 17 9.36 -2.64 -5.73
C LEU A 17 10.24 -3.83 -6.18
N ASP A 18 10.42 -4.83 -5.33
CA ASP A 18 11.16 -6.06 -5.62
C ASP A 18 10.54 -6.81 -6.81
N SER A 19 9.23 -7.03 -6.77
CA SER A 19 8.50 -7.70 -7.87
C SER A 19 8.61 -6.93 -9.19
N ALA A 20 8.51 -5.60 -9.14
CA ALA A 20 8.59 -4.76 -10.33
C ALA A 20 10.00 -4.73 -10.93
N LEU A 21 11.05 -4.63 -10.11
CA LEU A 21 12.43 -4.63 -10.58
C LEU A 21 12.86 -5.99 -11.14
N LYS A 22 12.42 -7.10 -10.53
CA LYS A 22 12.62 -8.45 -11.07
C LYS A 22 11.97 -8.62 -12.45
N LYS A 23 10.74 -8.09 -12.65
CA LYS A 23 10.06 -8.09 -13.95
C LYS A 23 10.83 -7.31 -15.02
N VAL A 24 11.52 -6.23 -14.66
CA VAL A 24 12.34 -5.43 -15.58
C VAL A 24 13.67 -6.12 -15.95
N GLY A 25 14.11 -7.10 -15.15
CA GLY A 25 15.34 -7.87 -15.36
C GLY A 25 16.52 -7.38 -14.51
N PHE A 26 16.25 -6.73 -13.37
CA PHE A 26 17.26 -6.45 -12.36
C PHE A 26 17.42 -7.66 -11.43
N ASP A 27 18.65 -7.87 -10.96
CA ASP A 27 18.92 -8.81 -9.88
C ASP A 27 18.73 -8.05 -8.56
N VAL A 28 17.76 -8.47 -7.74
CA VAL A 28 17.31 -7.69 -6.58
C VAL A 28 17.39 -8.52 -5.31
N ILE A 29 18.04 -7.95 -4.30
CA ILE A 29 17.98 -8.43 -2.92
C ILE A 29 17.21 -7.42 -2.08
N ALA A 30 16.19 -7.89 -1.38
CA ALA A 30 15.35 -7.09 -0.50
C ALA A 30 15.71 -7.36 0.97
N LEU A 31 15.99 -6.32 1.73
CA LEU A 31 16.32 -6.37 3.15
C LEU A 31 15.35 -5.50 3.95
N THR A 32 14.91 -6.03 5.09
CA THR A 32 14.05 -5.35 6.07
C THR A 32 14.80 -4.91 7.33
N ASN A 33 16.12 -5.11 7.36
CA ASN A 33 16.93 -4.85 8.53
C ASN A 33 18.31 -4.32 8.16
N GLU A 34 18.84 -3.42 8.98
CA GLU A 34 20.11 -2.75 8.73
C GLU A 34 21.37 -3.55 9.12
N TYR A 35 21.24 -4.60 9.93
CA TYR A 35 22.41 -5.35 10.45
C TYR A 35 23.12 -6.15 9.35
N THR A 36 22.38 -6.70 8.39
CA THR A 36 22.91 -7.56 7.33
C THR A 36 23.44 -6.79 6.14
N ILE A 37 23.27 -5.45 6.09
CA ILE A 37 23.66 -4.64 4.94
C ILE A 37 25.17 -4.75 4.66
N LYS A 38 26.02 -4.73 5.70
CA LYS A 38 27.48 -4.82 5.51
C LYS A 38 27.88 -6.13 4.80
N ASP A 39 27.27 -7.24 5.20
CA ASP A 39 27.52 -8.56 4.64
C ASP A 39 26.96 -8.69 3.21
N GLN A 40 25.74 -8.20 3.00
CA GLN A 40 25.07 -8.23 1.71
C GLN A 40 25.75 -7.33 0.68
N VAL A 41 26.26 -6.16 1.08
CA VAL A 41 27.02 -5.28 0.19
C VAL A 41 28.31 -5.95 -0.28
N VAL A 42 29.00 -6.70 0.60
CA VAL A 42 30.24 -7.41 0.24
C VAL A 42 29.96 -8.64 -0.63
N THR A 43 28.95 -9.43 -0.27
CA THR A 43 28.61 -10.69 -0.97
C THR A 43 27.94 -10.44 -2.31
N PHE A 44 26.96 -9.54 -2.35
CA PHE A 44 26.18 -9.27 -3.55
C PHE A 44 26.88 -8.29 -4.50
N ASN A 45 27.66 -7.34 -3.93
CA ASN A 45 28.28 -6.22 -4.62
C ASN A 45 27.27 -5.48 -5.52
N PRO A 46 26.27 -4.79 -4.94
CA PRO A 46 25.22 -4.10 -5.70
C PRO A 46 25.78 -2.89 -6.47
N ASP A 47 25.23 -2.64 -7.66
CA ASP A 47 25.52 -1.44 -8.43
C ASP A 47 24.75 -0.23 -7.88
N VAL A 48 23.51 -0.46 -7.42
CA VAL A 48 22.63 0.57 -6.85
C VAL A 48 22.05 0.07 -5.54
N ILE A 49 22.06 0.92 -4.51
CA ILE A 49 21.40 0.66 -3.23
C ILE A 49 20.31 1.71 -3.03
N VAL A 50 19.09 1.26 -2.74
CA VAL A 50 17.96 2.13 -2.42
C VAL A 50 17.58 1.91 -0.97
N ILE A 51 17.55 2.99 -0.18
CA ILE A 51 17.27 2.93 1.25
C ILE A 51 16.05 3.80 1.56
N CYS A 52 15.07 3.20 2.20
CA CYS A 52 13.88 3.86 2.73
C CYS A 52 13.61 3.35 4.14
N GLY A 53 13.58 4.27 5.11
CA GLY A 53 13.23 3.92 6.49
C GLY A 53 13.51 5.04 7.47
N ASP A 54 12.60 5.20 8.42
CA ASP A 54 12.70 6.14 9.53
C ASP A 54 12.62 5.47 10.91
N SER A 55 12.65 4.13 10.91
CA SER A 55 12.40 3.29 12.08
C SER A 55 13.71 2.87 12.77
N SER A 56 13.56 2.24 13.94
CA SER A 56 14.69 1.68 14.67
C SER A 56 15.31 0.45 13.99
N ARG A 57 14.57 -0.21 13.08
CA ARG A 57 15.04 -1.39 12.33
C ARG A 57 15.82 -1.01 11.09
N VAL A 58 15.40 0.05 10.40
CA VAL A 58 16.03 0.59 9.21
C VAL A 58 15.94 2.10 9.30
N SER A 59 17.08 2.76 9.45
CA SER A 59 17.17 4.22 9.38
C SER A 59 18.01 4.63 8.18
N THR A 60 17.45 5.49 7.33
CA THR A 60 18.13 5.99 6.13
C THR A 60 19.45 6.69 6.47
N LEU A 61 19.50 7.36 7.62
CA LEU A 61 20.69 8.07 8.12
C LEU A 61 21.79 7.10 8.60
N SER A 62 21.42 6.08 9.38
CA SER A 62 22.37 5.09 9.92
C SER A 62 22.99 4.27 8.80
N VAL A 63 22.18 3.81 7.85
CA VAL A 63 22.63 3.04 6.69
C VAL A 63 23.53 3.90 5.80
N GLY A 64 23.15 5.16 5.56
CA GLY A 64 23.97 6.10 4.81
C GLY A 64 25.37 6.34 5.42
N LYS A 65 25.47 6.40 6.76
CA LYS A 65 26.76 6.47 7.49
C LYS A 65 27.56 5.17 7.33
N LYS A 66 26.91 4.01 7.49
CA LYS A 66 27.54 2.68 7.28
C LYS A 66 28.07 2.50 5.87
N LEU A 67 27.36 3.00 4.85
CA LEU A 67 27.81 2.97 3.45
C LEU A 67 29.03 3.86 3.20
N LYS A 68 29.14 4.98 3.92
CA LYS A 68 30.33 5.84 3.83
C LYS A 68 31.58 5.18 4.43
N GLU A 69 31.42 4.43 5.52
CA GLU A 69 32.51 3.63 6.11
C GLU A 69 33.01 2.54 5.15
N MET A 70 32.14 2.02 4.29
CA MET A 70 32.46 1.02 3.28
C MET A 70 33.10 1.66 2.04
N SER A 71 34.34 2.13 2.18
CA SER A 71 35.11 2.80 1.10
C SER A 71 35.42 1.91 -0.11
N ARG A 72 35.42 0.59 0.07
CA ARG A 72 35.68 -0.39 -1.01
C ARG A 72 34.52 -0.50 -2.00
N TRP A 73 33.30 -0.22 -1.57
CA TRP A 73 32.13 -0.30 -2.44
C TRP A 73 32.04 0.94 -3.33
N GLN A 74 31.80 0.76 -4.63
CA GLN A 74 31.79 1.83 -5.63
C GLN A 74 30.41 2.08 -6.26
N GLY A 75 29.38 1.39 -5.80
CA GLY A 75 28.03 1.59 -6.31
C GLY A 75 27.41 2.92 -5.88
N LYS A 76 26.17 3.12 -6.35
CA LYS A 76 25.38 4.34 -6.19
C LYS A 76 24.38 4.21 -5.04
N SER A 77 24.30 5.20 -4.17
CA SER A 77 23.33 5.21 -3.07
C SER A 77 22.21 6.23 -3.30
N ILE A 78 20.98 5.71 -3.29
CA ILE A 78 19.75 6.49 -3.37
C ILE A 78 19.09 6.43 -2.00
N LEU A 79 18.92 7.60 -1.38
CA LEU A 79 18.31 7.73 -0.06
C LEU A 79 16.92 8.35 -0.19
N VAL A 80 15.92 7.69 0.41
CA VAL A 80 14.53 8.12 0.38
C VAL A 80 14.15 8.62 1.77
N PHE A 81 13.74 9.89 1.87
CA PHE A 81 13.38 10.53 3.13
C PHE A 81 11.91 10.98 3.13
N PRO A 82 11.24 10.97 4.29
CA PRO A 82 9.93 11.57 4.40
C PRO A 82 10.01 13.10 4.16
N PRO A 83 9.00 13.72 3.51
CA PRO A 83 9.02 15.14 3.16
C PRO A 83 9.07 16.08 4.37
N THR A 84 8.68 15.59 5.55
CA THR A 84 8.74 16.31 6.82
C THR A 84 10.10 16.25 7.50
N TYR A 85 11.01 15.39 7.02
CA TYR A 85 12.29 15.12 7.66
C TYR A 85 13.38 16.06 7.14
N LYS A 86 13.73 17.07 7.95
CA LYS A 86 14.84 17.97 7.65
C LYS A 86 16.14 17.42 8.21
N ILE A 87 17.02 16.98 7.31
CA ILE A 87 18.34 16.46 7.68
C ILE A 87 19.26 17.66 7.92
N PRO A 88 19.97 17.73 9.07
CA PRO A 88 20.96 18.77 9.27
C PRO A 88 22.12 18.62 8.27
N PRO A 89 22.67 19.73 7.75
CA PRO A 89 23.71 19.70 6.72
C PRO A 89 24.97 18.93 7.16
N ASP A 90 25.29 18.97 8.46
CA ASP A 90 26.43 18.24 9.03
C ASP A 90 26.29 16.71 8.94
N ASP A 91 25.06 16.19 8.98
CA ASP A 91 24.83 14.76 8.83
C ASP A 91 24.85 14.33 7.36
N LEU A 92 24.43 15.21 6.43
CA LEU A 92 24.53 14.94 4.99
C LEU A 92 25.99 14.75 4.58
N LEU A 93 26.90 15.58 5.10
CA LEU A 93 28.35 15.43 4.88
C LEU A 93 28.90 14.09 5.38
N LYS A 94 28.31 13.50 6.42
CA LYS A 94 28.75 12.23 7.03
C LYS A 94 28.17 11.00 6.34
N ILE A 95 27.28 11.20 5.36
CA ILE A 95 26.58 10.13 4.66
C ILE A 95 27.06 10.05 3.23
N ARG A 96 27.12 8.83 2.68
CA ARG A 96 27.29 8.64 1.26
C ARG A 96 25.92 8.69 0.58
N MET A 97 25.69 9.71 -0.25
CA MET A 97 24.49 9.85 -1.07
C MET A 97 24.87 10.30 -2.47
N ASP A 98 24.33 9.64 -3.50
CA ASP A 98 24.37 10.10 -4.89
C ASP A 98 23.06 10.79 -5.29
N MET A 99 21.93 10.37 -4.68
CA MET A 99 20.62 10.95 -4.92
C MET A 99 19.78 10.96 -3.64
N MET A 100 19.03 12.05 -3.45
CA MET A 100 18.04 12.19 -2.39
C MET A 100 16.65 12.25 -3.02
N LEU A 101 15.75 11.44 -2.48
CA LEU A 101 14.38 11.26 -2.94
C LEU A 101 13.41 11.44 -1.77
N GLU A 102 12.18 11.86 -2.06
CA GLU A 102 11.11 11.95 -1.07
C GLU A 102 10.25 10.68 -1.08
N THR A 103 9.68 10.26 0.05
CA THR A 103 8.89 9.01 0.12
C THR A 103 7.65 8.98 -0.78
N ARG A 104 7.10 10.14 -1.19
CA ARG A 104 5.93 10.20 -2.09
C ARG A 104 6.31 10.05 -3.56
N ILE A 105 7.01 8.98 -3.90
CA ILE A 105 7.44 8.69 -5.27
C ILE A 105 6.63 7.54 -5.84
N SER A 106 6.09 7.75 -7.03
CA SER A 106 5.47 6.69 -7.82
C SER A 106 6.51 5.63 -8.19
N LEU A 107 6.13 4.35 -8.12
CA LEU A 107 6.96 3.20 -8.48
C LEU A 107 7.70 3.37 -9.82
N THR A 108 7.01 3.87 -10.85
CA THR A 108 7.59 4.13 -12.17
C THR A 108 8.78 5.09 -12.13
N LYS A 109 8.65 6.19 -11.37
CA LYS A 109 9.74 7.16 -11.20
C LYS A 109 10.91 6.56 -10.43
N MET A 110 10.65 5.76 -9.39
CA MET A 110 11.70 5.07 -8.65
C MET A 110 12.51 4.15 -9.57
N ILE A 111 11.82 3.36 -10.40
CA ILE A 111 12.44 2.43 -11.35
C ILE A 111 13.22 3.21 -12.42
N GLN A 112 12.70 4.32 -12.94
CA GLN A 112 13.43 5.18 -13.88
C GLN A 112 14.71 5.73 -13.27
N VAL A 113 14.65 6.21 -12.02
CA VAL A 113 15.84 6.71 -11.32
C VAL A 113 16.85 5.58 -11.13
N ILE A 114 16.43 4.39 -10.69
CA ILE A 114 17.31 3.22 -10.53
C ILE A 114 17.95 2.84 -11.87
N ALA A 115 17.19 2.82 -12.97
CA ALA A 115 17.69 2.52 -14.31
C ALA A 115 18.77 3.51 -14.75
N LYS A 116 18.55 4.80 -14.54
CA LYS A 116 19.51 5.86 -14.85
C LYS A 116 20.83 5.67 -14.09
N TYR A 117 20.76 5.34 -12.80
CA TYR A 117 21.97 5.11 -11.99
C TYR A 117 22.63 3.75 -12.25
N ALA A 118 21.85 2.76 -12.72
CA ALA A 118 22.35 1.46 -13.14
C ALA A 118 22.95 1.47 -14.55
N GLY A 119 22.91 2.62 -15.26
CA GLY A 119 23.42 2.76 -16.63
C GLY A 119 22.58 2.06 -17.69
N GLN A 120 21.28 1.85 -17.44
CA GLN A 120 20.34 1.27 -18.40
C GLN A 120 19.51 2.37 -19.08
N ASP A 121 19.07 2.12 -20.32
CA ASP A 121 18.20 3.05 -21.04
C ASP A 121 16.81 3.15 -20.38
N GLU A 122 16.42 4.37 -20.01
CA GLU A 122 15.16 4.67 -19.32
C GLU A 122 13.93 4.16 -20.11
N ASN A 123 13.97 4.27 -21.44
CA ASN A 123 12.86 3.88 -22.32
C ASN A 123 12.66 2.35 -22.38
N LEU A 124 13.76 1.58 -22.43
CA LEU A 124 13.70 0.12 -22.44
C LEU A 124 13.12 -0.42 -21.14
N VAL A 125 13.41 0.24 -20.02
CA VAL A 125 12.91 -0.14 -18.70
C VAL A 125 11.42 0.15 -18.57
N VAL A 126 10.95 1.30 -19.06
CA VAL A 126 9.51 1.63 -19.07
C VAL A 126 8.73 0.65 -19.95
N ASP A 127 9.23 0.33 -21.13
CA ASP A 127 8.59 -0.65 -22.03
C ASP A 127 8.52 -2.05 -21.40
N ARG A 128 9.58 -2.47 -20.70
CA ARG A 128 9.62 -3.73 -19.95
C ARG A 128 8.74 -3.71 -18.71
N LEU A 129 8.45 -2.55 -18.15
CA LEU A 129 7.49 -2.42 -17.05
C LEU A 129 6.06 -2.55 -17.58
N VAL A 130 5.73 -1.95 -18.72
CA VAL A 130 4.36 -1.96 -19.29
C VAL A 130 3.97 -3.33 -19.84
N LYS A 131 4.88 -4.02 -20.55
CA LYS A 131 4.63 -5.35 -21.13
C LYS A 131 4.02 -6.38 -20.16
N PRO A 132 4.55 -6.60 -18.94
CA PRO A 132 3.98 -7.57 -18.00
C PRO A 132 2.65 -7.11 -17.40
N PHE A 133 2.39 -5.81 -17.23
CA PHE A 133 1.08 -5.32 -16.75
C PHE A 133 0.00 -5.35 -17.85
N SER A 134 0.39 -5.28 -19.13
CA SER A 134 -0.52 -5.49 -20.25
C SER A 134 -0.83 -6.98 -20.50
N ASN A 135 0.14 -7.88 -20.30
CA ASN A 135 -0.08 -9.31 -20.46
C ASN A 135 -0.96 -9.93 -19.36
N GLU A 136 -0.94 -9.41 -18.12
CA GLU A 136 -1.79 -9.94 -17.03
C GLU A 136 -3.30 -9.78 -17.30
N LYS A 137 -3.71 -8.82 -18.15
CA LYS A 137 -5.10 -8.70 -18.62
C LYS A 137 -5.41 -9.54 -19.86
N ALA A 138 -4.40 -10.03 -20.57
CA ALA A 138 -4.57 -10.82 -21.79
C ALA A 138 -4.58 -12.33 -21.52
N ASP A 139 -3.91 -12.78 -20.45
CA ASP A 139 -3.66 -14.20 -20.19
C ASP A 139 -4.86 -14.98 -19.61
N ILE A 140 -6.02 -14.35 -19.39
CA ILE A 140 -7.29 -15.05 -19.07
C ILE A 140 -8.09 -15.40 -20.33
N SER A 141 -7.77 -14.83 -21.50
CA SER A 141 -8.65 -14.91 -22.69
C SER A 141 -8.03 -15.50 -23.96
N SER A 142 -6.79 -15.99 -23.92
CA SER A 142 -6.18 -16.58 -25.13
C SER A 142 -5.27 -17.76 -24.85
N SER A 143 -5.85 -18.87 -24.38
CA SER A 143 -5.32 -20.21 -24.65
C SER A 143 -6.04 -20.81 -25.86
N LYS A 144 -5.78 -20.26 -27.06
CA LYS A 144 -5.96 -21.03 -28.30
C LYS A 144 -4.74 -21.92 -28.46
N SER A 145 -4.96 -23.20 -28.22
CA SER A 145 -4.05 -24.29 -28.51
C SER A 145 -3.79 -24.40 -30.01
N GLU A 146 -2.53 -24.32 -30.41
CA GLU A 146 -2.06 -24.94 -31.66
C GLU A 146 -1.25 -26.20 -31.32
N PRO A 147 -1.34 -27.26 -32.15
CA PRO A 147 -0.79 -28.57 -31.83
C PRO A 147 0.66 -28.68 -32.30
N VAL A 148 1.59 -28.87 -31.37
CA VAL A 148 2.94 -29.34 -31.68
C VAL A 148 2.94 -30.87 -31.61
N LYS A 149 3.28 -31.51 -32.73
CA LYS A 149 3.43 -32.96 -32.88
C LYS A 149 4.77 -33.44 -32.31
N LEU A 150 4.67 -34.47 -31.48
CA LEU A 150 5.52 -35.65 -31.27
C LEU A 150 7.06 -35.53 -31.28
N GLY A 151 7.63 -36.01 -30.17
CA GLY A 151 8.97 -36.59 -30.04
C GLY A 151 9.02 -37.31 -28.69
N ASP A 152 9.02 -38.64 -28.73
CA ASP A 152 8.86 -39.58 -27.62
C ASP A 152 9.98 -39.47 -26.56
N ASP A 153 9.61 -39.61 -25.28
CA ASP A 153 10.11 -40.69 -24.42
C ASP A 153 9.63 -40.54 -22.97
N ASP A 154 9.34 -41.70 -22.39
CA ASP A 154 8.59 -41.91 -21.17
C ASP A 154 9.19 -41.28 -19.91
N ASN A 155 8.39 -40.47 -19.21
CA ASN A 155 8.41 -40.46 -17.75
C ASN A 155 7.04 -40.11 -17.16
N LYS A 156 6.43 -41.14 -16.59
CA LYS A 156 5.14 -41.17 -15.94
C LYS A 156 5.19 -40.34 -14.65
N ILE A 157 4.81 -39.06 -14.70
CA ILE A 157 4.44 -38.31 -13.50
C ILE A 157 2.92 -38.32 -13.42
N GLN A 158 2.37 -39.25 -12.64
CA GLN A 158 0.99 -39.15 -12.17
C GLN A 158 0.91 -38.00 -11.17
N ILE A 159 0.48 -36.83 -11.63
CA ILE A 159 -0.02 -35.79 -10.73
C ILE A 159 -1.40 -36.26 -10.28
N ILE A 160 -1.46 -36.81 -9.07
CA ILE A 160 -2.69 -37.05 -8.33
C ILE A 160 -3.32 -35.68 -8.09
N GLN A 161 -4.23 -35.26 -8.97
CA GLN A 161 -5.14 -34.17 -8.69
C GLN A 161 -6.08 -34.65 -7.59
N GLY A 162 -5.87 -34.13 -6.37
CA GLY A 162 -6.88 -34.20 -5.33
C GLY A 162 -8.18 -33.62 -5.87
N LYS A 163 -9.23 -34.43 -5.92
CA LYS A 163 -10.60 -33.95 -6.07
C LYS A 163 -10.92 -33.13 -4.81
N GLU A 164 -10.62 -31.84 -4.84
CA GLU A 164 -11.41 -30.90 -4.05
C GLU A 164 -12.81 -30.93 -4.65
N ASN A 165 -13.71 -31.63 -3.95
CA ASN A 165 -15.14 -31.43 -4.08
C ASN A 165 -15.40 -29.95 -3.83
N LYS A 166 -15.45 -29.15 -4.90
CA LYS A 166 -16.15 -27.88 -4.90
C LYS A 166 -17.57 -28.21 -4.49
N LYS A 167 -17.89 -27.93 -3.24
CA LYS A 167 -19.28 -27.77 -2.81
C LYS A 167 -19.87 -26.75 -3.79
N GLU A 168 -20.82 -27.21 -4.59
CA GLU A 168 -21.71 -26.31 -5.32
C GLU A 168 -22.28 -25.35 -4.28
N ASP A 169 -22.12 -24.05 -4.51
CA ASP A 169 -22.71 -23.04 -3.64
C ASP A 169 -24.22 -23.28 -3.61
N PRO A 170 -24.84 -23.53 -2.44
CA PRO A 170 -26.28 -23.80 -2.33
C PRO A 170 -27.15 -22.61 -2.78
N PHE A 171 -26.53 -21.47 -3.09
CA PHE A 171 -27.17 -20.31 -3.69
C PHE A 171 -27.37 -20.41 -5.21
N GLN A 172 -26.57 -21.21 -5.93
CA GLN A 172 -26.72 -21.35 -7.39
C GLN A 172 -27.93 -22.21 -7.77
N GLU A 173 -28.28 -23.20 -6.96
CA GLU A 173 -29.52 -23.96 -7.11
C GLU A 173 -30.75 -23.09 -6.80
N LEU A 174 -30.68 -22.24 -5.77
CA LEU A 174 -31.77 -21.31 -5.43
C LEU A 174 -32.04 -20.28 -6.55
N ILE A 175 -30.98 -19.78 -7.19
CA ILE A 175 -31.11 -18.84 -8.32
C ILE A 175 -31.73 -19.54 -9.54
N LYS A 176 -31.41 -20.82 -9.76
CA LYS A 176 -31.95 -21.63 -10.85
C LYS A 176 -33.40 -22.06 -10.59
N GLU A 177 -33.79 -22.23 -9.32
CA GLU A 177 -35.16 -22.52 -8.90
C GLU A 177 -36.06 -21.26 -8.91
N LEU A 178 -35.49 -20.09 -8.59
CA LEU A 178 -36.18 -18.79 -8.66
C LEU A 178 -36.28 -18.21 -10.08
N SER A 179 -35.41 -18.59 -11.01
CA SER A 179 -35.40 -18.04 -12.38
C SER A 179 -36.38 -18.70 -13.35
N GLY A 180 -37.15 -19.71 -12.92
CA GLY A 180 -38.37 -20.16 -13.59
C GLY A 180 -38.31 -20.32 -15.11
N ALA A 181 -37.21 -20.85 -15.64
CA ALA A 181 -37.02 -21.07 -17.07
C ALA A 181 -36.82 -22.57 -17.30
N ASP A 182 -37.96 -23.26 -17.45
CA ASP A 182 -38.21 -24.29 -18.47
C ASP A 182 -39.46 -25.09 -18.08
N LYS A 183 -40.62 -24.64 -18.57
CA LYS A 183 -41.72 -25.53 -18.96
C LYS A 183 -42.44 -24.91 -20.16
N GLU A 184 -42.31 -25.62 -21.26
CA GLU A 184 -42.93 -25.37 -22.56
C GLU A 184 -44.44 -25.13 -22.42
N ILE A 185 -44.92 -24.13 -23.16
CA ILE A 185 -46.33 -23.80 -23.33
C ILE A 185 -46.86 -24.64 -24.49
N GLU A 186 -47.73 -25.60 -24.20
CA GLU A 186 -48.82 -25.97 -25.11
C GLU A 186 -50.09 -25.21 -24.68
N ILE A 187 -50.73 -24.61 -25.68
CA ILE A 187 -51.86 -23.68 -25.59
C ILE A 187 -53.16 -24.43 -25.27
N VAL A 188 -53.87 -24.11 -24.19
CA VAL A 188 -55.36 -23.97 -24.16
C VAL A 188 -55.80 -23.12 -22.94
N LYS A 189 -56.53 -22.02 -23.23
CA LYS A 189 -57.55 -21.27 -22.46
C LYS A 189 -57.64 -21.47 -20.93
N ASP A 190 -57.51 -20.38 -20.16
CA ASP A 190 -58.66 -19.79 -19.46
C ASP A 190 -58.34 -18.49 -18.70
N LYS A 191 -59.31 -17.58 -18.75
CA LYS A 191 -59.33 -16.26 -18.10
C LYS A 191 -59.55 -16.44 -16.60
N ASN A 192 -58.56 -16.16 -15.76
CA ASN A 192 -58.71 -15.61 -14.40
C ASN A 192 -57.39 -15.73 -13.60
N LYS A 193 -56.58 -14.66 -13.58
CA LYS A 193 -55.66 -14.34 -12.47
C LYS A 193 -55.00 -12.97 -12.64
N LEU A 194 -55.80 -11.98 -13.04
CA LEU A 194 -55.38 -10.58 -13.07
C LEU A 194 -55.75 -9.92 -11.73
N ASN A 195 -55.07 -10.29 -10.63
CA ASN A 195 -55.23 -9.54 -9.36
C ASN A 195 -54.18 -9.85 -8.26
N LYS A 196 -53.05 -10.51 -8.55
CA LYS A 196 -52.00 -10.76 -7.55
C LYS A 196 -50.65 -10.07 -7.81
N GLU A 197 -50.33 -9.70 -9.04
CA GLU A 197 -49.05 -9.03 -9.36
C GLU A 197 -49.03 -7.52 -9.02
N THR A 198 -50.19 -6.88 -8.86
CA THR A 198 -50.27 -5.43 -8.58
C THR A 198 -50.00 -5.03 -7.12
N VAL A 199 -49.89 -6.00 -6.19
CA VAL A 199 -49.65 -5.73 -4.76
C VAL A 199 -48.15 -5.78 -4.41
N GLU A 200 -47.37 -6.64 -5.07
CA GLU A 200 -45.93 -6.78 -4.78
C GLU A 200 -45.05 -5.75 -5.50
N ILE A 201 -45.47 -5.24 -6.66
CA ILE A 201 -44.72 -4.20 -7.37
C ILE A 201 -44.76 -2.85 -6.62
N LYS A 202 -45.89 -2.54 -5.96
CA LYS A 202 -46.04 -1.30 -5.17
C LYS A 202 -45.19 -1.29 -3.90
N SER A 203 -44.89 -2.45 -3.31
CA SER A 203 -44.07 -2.53 -2.09
C SER A 203 -42.58 -2.38 -2.41
N ALA A 204 -42.11 -2.91 -3.55
CA ALA A 204 -40.73 -2.77 -4.00
C ALA A 204 -40.38 -1.34 -4.45
N GLU A 205 -41.27 -0.66 -5.18
CA GLU A 205 -41.08 0.75 -5.56
C GLU A 205 -41.02 1.64 -4.31
N SER A 206 -41.88 1.38 -3.31
CA SER A 206 -41.88 2.14 -2.05
C SER A 206 -40.60 1.97 -1.22
N ALA A 207 -39.93 0.81 -1.33
CA ALA A 207 -38.67 0.56 -0.64
C ALA A 207 -37.50 1.24 -1.35
N GLN A 208 -37.48 1.25 -2.68
CA GLN A 208 -36.46 1.97 -3.45
C GLN A 208 -36.55 3.48 -3.27
N GLU A 209 -37.76 4.03 -3.17
CA GLU A 209 -37.97 5.46 -2.93
C GLU A 209 -37.52 5.88 -1.52
N ARG A 210 -37.72 5.04 -0.50
CA ARG A 210 -37.17 5.27 0.85
C ARG A 210 -35.64 5.29 0.87
N LEU A 211 -34.99 4.35 0.18
CA LEU A 211 -33.52 4.31 0.10
C LEU A 211 -32.95 5.53 -0.64
N ARG A 212 -33.61 5.99 -1.72
CA ARG A 212 -33.20 7.22 -2.41
C ARG A 212 -33.32 8.44 -1.51
N ASN A 213 -34.43 8.57 -0.79
CA ASN A 213 -34.65 9.67 0.15
C ASN A 213 -33.65 9.65 1.32
N GLU A 214 -33.26 8.47 1.82
CA GLU A 214 -32.23 8.34 2.85
C GLU A 214 -30.83 8.73 2.35
N VAL A 215 -30.47 8.34 1.12
CA VAL A 215 -29.19 8.72 0.50
C VAL A 215 -29.13 10.22 0.24
N GLU A 216 -30.22 10.83 -0.23
CA GLU A 216 -30.31 12.28 -0.42
C GLU A 216 -30.27 13.05 0.90
N ALA A 217 -30.96 12.57 1.94
CA ALA A 217 -30.88 13.17 3.28
C ALA A 217 -29.45 13.06 3.87
N HIS A 218 -28.76 11.95 3.63
CA HIS A 218 -27.38 11.78 4.08
C HIS A 218 -26.40 12.68 3.30
N SER A 219 -26.60 12.84 1.98
CA SER A 219 -25.77 13.72 1.15
C SER A 219 -25.94 15.20 1.53
N GLN A 220 -27.17 15.63 1.82
CA GLN A 220 -27.46 16.98 2.34
C GLN A 220 -26.78 17.22 3.71
N LYS A 221 -26.90 16.26 4.64
CA LYS A 221 -26.20 16.34 5.95
C LYS A 221 -24.68 16.40 5.79
N MET A 222 -24.11 15.69 4.82
CA MET A 222 -22.67 15.75 4.52
C MET A 222 -22.26 17.10 3.93
N ALA A 223 -23.07 17.67 3.04
CA ALA A 223 -22.83 18.99 2.46
C ALA A 223 -22.90 20.10 3.55
N GLU A 224 -23.84 20.01 4.48
CA GLU A 224 -23.93 20.91 5.63
C GLU A 224 -22.71 20.79 6.56
N LYS A 225 -22.25 19.56 6.84
CA LYS A 225 -21.02 19.34 7.61
C LYS A 225 -19.81 19.95 6.90
N LEU A 226 -19.66 19.75 5.59
CA LEU A 226 -18.56 20.32 4.81
C LEU A 226 -18.59 21.86 4.82
N LYS A 227 -19.78 22.47 4.70
CA LYS A 227 -19.94 23.92 4.85
C LYS A 227 -19.52 24.38 6.24
N LYS A 228 -19.98 23.70 7.30
CA LYS A 228 -19.60 24.02 8.68
C LYS A 228 -18.08 23.88 8.92
N TYR A 229 -17.44 22.85 8.35
CA TYR A 229 -15.98 22.72 8.41
C TYR A 229 -15.26 23.82 7.62
N SER A 230 -15.80 24.21 6.46
CA SER A 230 -15.23 25.34 5.69
C SER A 230 -15.36 26.66 6.43
N GLU A 231 -16.49 26.90 7.11
CA GLU A 231 -16.72 28.09 7.94
C GLU A 231 -15.76 28.14 9.13
N ILE A 232 -15.56 27.00 9.81
CA ILE A 232 -14.56 26.86 10.88
C ILE A 232 -13.15 27.13 10.35
N LEU A 233 -12.82 26.67 9.14
CA LEU A 233 -11.51 26.91 8.50
C LEU A 233 -11.34 28.38 8.06
N THR A 234 -12.42 29.09 7.75
CA THR A 234 -12.36 30.53 7.42
C THR A 234 -12.35 31.43 8.65
N GLU A 235 -13.07 31.09 9.72
CA GLU A 235 -13.05 31.84 10.99
C GLU A 235 -11.76 31.59 11.77
N SER A 236 -11.24 30.37 11.72
CA SER A 236 -9.86 30.09 12.14
C SER A 236 -8.92 30.52 11.03
N SER A 237 -8.59 31.83 10.99
CA SER A 237 -7.49 32.38 10.19
C SER A 237 -6.12 31.82 10.65
N LEU A 238 -5.94 30.52 10.45
CA LEU A 238 -4.71 29.78 10.63
C LEU A 238 -3.86 30.03 9.39
N TYR A 239 -3.33 31.25 9.29
CA TYR A 239 -2.20 31.53 8.42
C TYR A 239 -1.05 30.57 8.80
N PRO A 240 -0.57 29.72 7.86
CA PRO A 240 0.46 28.71 8.12
C PRO A 240 1.87 29.29 8.34
N GLU A 241 2.09 30.59 8.11
CA GLU A 241 3.42 31.18 8.00
C GLU A 241 3.62 32.42 8.87
N SER A 242 3.56 32.28 10.20
CA SER A 242 3.97 33.35 11.11
C SER A 242 4.79 32.82 12.28
N THR A 243 6.09 33.13 12.25
CA THR A 243 7.08 32.87 13.31
C THR A 243 6.69 33.47 14.67
N LEU A 244 5.79 34.46 14.70
CA LEU A 244 5.23 35.05 15.92
C LEU A 244 4.38 34.04 16.72
N LYS A 245 3.80 33.02 16.07
CA LYS A 245 2.95 32.03 16.74
C LYS A 245 3.73 31.07 17.64
N LYS A 246 4.99 30.72 17.34
CA LYS A 246 5.81 29.84 18.22
C LYS A 246 6.13 30.50 19.56
N VAL A 247 6.40 31.80 19.57
CA VAL A 247 6.70 32.54 20.79
C VAL A 247 5.43 32.72 21.62
N ALA A 248 4.30 33.05 20.98
CA ALA A 248 3.00 33.15 21.64
C ALA A 248 2.51 31.80 22.21
N THR A 249 2.55 30.72 21.43
CA THR A 249 2.18 29.38 21.94
C THR A 249 3.12 28.90 23.05
N LYS A 250 4.43 29.19 22.98
CA LYS A 250 5.36 28.85 24.07
C LYS A 250 5.08 29.67 25.34
N ALA A 251 4.62 30.91 25.20
CA ALA A 251 4.21 31.74 26.33
C ALA A 251 2.90 31.26 26.95
N GLU A 252 1.89 30.91 26.14
CA GLU A 252 0.63 30.33 26.61
C GLU A 252 0.82 28.96 27.25
N PHE A 253 1.65 28.11 26.65
CA PHE A 253 2.00 26.81 27.21
C PHE A 253 2.76 26.93 28.54
N LYS A 254 3.63 27.93 28.69
CA LYS A 254 4.28 28.25 29.98
C LYS A 254 3.29 28.75 31.03
N LYS A 255 2.25 29.48 30.63
CA LYS A 255 1.18 29.92 31.56
C LYS A 255 0.36 28.72 32.03
N LEU A 256 -0.07 27.84 31.12
CA LEU A 256 -0.77 26.59 31.46
C LEU A 256 0.07 25.67 32.37
N MET A 257 1.36 25.53 32.09
CA MET A 257 2.27 24.73 32.93
C MET A 257 2.53 25.31 34.33
N LYS A 258 2.23 26.59 34.55
CA LYS A 258 2.45 27.24 35.85
C LYS A 258 1.45 26.76 36.90
N ASP A 259 0.26 26.37 36.45
CA ASP A 259 -0.83 25.88 37.31
C ASP A 259 -0.77 24.36 37.49
N TRP A 260 0.18 23.68 36.84
CA TRP A 260 0.38 22.24 37.01
C TRP A 260 1.26 21.96 38.23
N ASN A 261 0.68 21.22 39.18
CA ASN A 261 1.42 20.73 40.34
C ASN A 261 2.40 19.63 39.89
N LYS A 262 3.67 19.99 39.76
CA LYS A 262 4.72 19.11 39.22
C LYS A 262 4.99 17.87 40.08
N ASP A 263 4.63 17.93 41.36
CA ASP A 263 4.82 16.84 42.29
C ASP A 263 3.73 15.76 42.09
N GLU A 264 2.47 16.16 41.94
CA GLU A 264 1.37 15.25 41.57
C GLU A 264 1.59 14.56 40.22
N LEU A 265 2.17 15.28 39.25
CA LEU A 265 2.43 14.72 37.92
C LEU A 265 3.52 13.64 37.96
N LYS A 266 4.53 13.79 38.83
CA LYS A 266 5.58 12.77 39.04
C LYS A 266 5.02 11.54 39.74
N ASP A 267 4.12 11.74 40.71
CA ASP A 267 3.48 10.64 41.44
C ASP A 267 2.59 9.81 40.51
N GLN A 268 1.83 10.44 39.61
CA GLN A 268 1.04 9.75 38.60
C GLN A 268 1.90 8.95 37.61
N ASP A 269 3.04 9.49 37.18
CA ASP A 269 3.98 8.77 36.31
C ASP A 269 4.67 7.62 37.05
N GLY A 270 4.92 7.75 38.36
CA GLY A 270 5.38 6.66 39.23
C GLY A 270 4.38 5.50 39.27
N LEU A 271 3.12 5.81 39.59
CA LEU A 271 2.02 4.84 39.64
C LEU A 271 1.80 4.15 38.29
N ARG A 272 1.90 4.88 37.16
CA ARG A 272 1.82 4.29 35.82
C ARG A 272 2.96 3.30 35.56
N LYS A 273 4.19 3.63 35.95
CA LYS A 273 5.34 2.73 35.79
C LYS A 273 5.20 1.48 36.65
N GLU A 274 4.69 1.60 37.86
CA GLU A 274 4.43 0.47 38.75
C GLU A 274 3.31 -0.43 38.22
N PHE A 275 2.22 0.17 37.72
CA PHE A 275 1.12 -0.55 37.09
C PHE A 275 1.58 -1.32 35.85
N VAL A 276 2.36 -0.69 34.97
CA VAL A 276 2.95 -1.36 33.80
C VAL A 276 3.89 -2.48 34.25
N LYS A 277 4.76 -2.26 35.24
CA LYS A 277 5.64 -3.32 35.76
C LYS A 277 4.85 -4.49 36.34
N ALA A 278 3.70 -4.24 36.99
CA ALA A 278 2.83 -5.29 37.53
C ALA A 278 2.14 -6.09 36.41
N LEU A 279 1.72 -5.45 35.32
CA LEU A 279 1.14 -6.11 34.14
C LEU A 279 2.11 -7.04 33.42
N PHE A 280 3.42 -6.74 33.46
CA PHE A 280 4.46 -7.51 32.76
C PHE A 280 5.28 -8.44 33.67
N LYS A 281 5.02 -8.47 34.97
CA LYS A 281 5.52 -9.54 35.86
C LYS A 281 4.61 -10.75 35.75
N LYS A 282 5.01 -11.72 34.92
CA LYS A 282 4.54 -13.11 34.98
C LYS A 282 5.22 -13.86 36.13
#